data_AF-A0A927R6P7-F1
#
_entry.id   AF-A0A927R6P7-F1
#
_cell.length_a   1.000
_cell.length_b   1.000
_cell.length_c   1.000
_cell.angle_alpha   90.00
_cell.angle_beta   90.00
_cell.angle_gamma   90.00
#
_symmetry.space_group_name_H-M   'P 1'
#
loop_
_entity.id
_entity.type
_entity.pdbx_description
1 polymer ?
#
loop_
_entity_poly.entity_id
_entity_poly.type
_entity_poly.pdbx_seq_one_letter_code
_entity_poly.pdbx_strand_id
1 'polypeptide(L)'
;MTRKQTEAARRNVQKAQKAARAKKTLTKLPKQTRRDLGHQAAMTRQRGGQPGHRLEDRTRRDLYEVAKAKHIDGRSKMGKSDLIAAIRNAG
;
A
#
# COMPACT_ATOMS: atom_id res chain seq x y z
N MET A 1 -15.86 -0.28 25.07
CA MET A 1 -14.74 0.68 24.91
C MET A 1 -15.04 1.90 25.76
N THR A 2 -14.13 2.36 26.60
CA THR A 2 -14.39 3.49 27.51
C THR A 2 -14.05 4.83 26.86
N ARG A 3 -14.67 5.92 27.33
CA ARG A 3 -14.38 7.29 26.84
C ARG A 3 -12.89 7.63 26.91
N LYS A 4 -12.22 7.23 28.00
CA LYS A 4 -10.77 7.39 28.19
C LYS A 4 -9.95 6.67 27.10
N GLN A 5 -10.34 5.45 26.73
CA GLN A 5 -9.68 4.69 25.65
C GLN A 5 -9.84 5.36 24.29
N THR A 6 -11.04 5.88 23.98
CA THR A 6 -11.30 6.60 22.72
C THR A 6 -10.50 7.90 22.65
N GLU A 7 -10.43 8.67 23.73
CA GLU A 7 -9.64 9.90 23.80
C GLU A 7 -8.14 9.62 23.65
N ALA A 8 -7.62 8.56 24.28
CA ALA A 8 -6.24 8.12 24.12
C ALA A 8 -5.94 7.69 22.68
N ALA A 9 -6.82 6.91 22.06
CA ALA A 9 -6.68 6.50 20.65
C ALA A 9 -6.63 7.71 19.71
N ARG A 10 -7.52 8.70 19.91
CA ARG A 10 -7.51 9.96 19.13
C ARG A 10 -6.19 10.71 19.29
N ARG A 11 -5.69 10.86 20.52
CA ARG A 11 -4.40 11.52 20.80
C ARG A 11 -3.23 10.77 20.13
N ASN A 12 -3.24 9.45 20.15
CA ASN A 12 -2.21 8.63 19.51
C ASN A 12 -2.21 8.79 17.98
N VAL A 13 -3.38 8.77 17.34
CA VAL A 13 -3.52 9.04 15.90
C VAL A 13 -2.99 10.43 15.54
N GLN A 14 -3.35 11.46 16.33
CA GLN A 14 -2.87 12.82 16.11
C GLN A 14 -1.33 12.92 16.24
N LYS A 15 -0.74 12.27 17.26
CA LYS A 15 0.72 12.21 17.41
C LYS A 15 1.39 11.55 16.20
N ALA A 16 0.84 10.43 15.73
CA ALA A 16 1.35 9.73 14.55
C ALA A 16 1.26 10.61 13.28
N GLN A 17 0.14 11.31 13.08
CA GLN A 17 -0.03 12.25 11.98
C GLN A 17 0.99 13.39 12.04
N LYS A 18 1.22 13.99 13.22
CA LYS A 18 2.23 15.04 13.41
C LYS A 18 3.63 14.54 13.07
N ALA A 19 4.01 13.35 13.57
CA ALA A 19 5.30 12.75 13.28
C ALA A 19 5.50 12.47 11.79
N ALA A 20 4.48 11.92 11.10
CA ALA A 20 4.54 11.68 9.66
C ALA A 20 4.72 12.97 8.85
N ARG A 21 3.96 14.03 9.20
CA ARG A 21 4.11 15.36 8.58
C ARG A 21 5.51 15.94 8.80
N ALA A 22 6.06 15.83 10.01
CA ALA A 22 7.40 16.31 10.34
C ALA A 22 8.49 15.57 9.55
N LYS A 23 8.37 14.24 9.39
CA LYS A 23 9.35 13.44 8.64
C LYS A 23 9.36 13.73 7.14
N LYS A 24 8.26 14.29 6.59
CA LYS A 24 8.15 14.68 5.17
C LYS A 24 8.56 13.55 4.21
N THR A 25 8.22 12.31 4.56
CA THR A 25 8.72 11.11 3.89
C THR A 25 8.43 11.14 2.39
N LEU A 26 7.23 11.57 1.98
CA LEU A 26 6.85 11.67 0.57
C LEU A 26 7.58 12.77 -0.20
N THR A 27 7.80 13.94 0.41
CA THR A 27 8.45 15.06 -0.29
C THR A 27 9.96 14.93 -0.35
N LYS A 28 10.55 14.10 0.54
CA LYS A 28 11.97 13.75 0.54
C LYS A 28 12.32 12.61 -0.43
N LEU A 29 11.34 11.97 -1.07
CA LEU A 29 11.60 10.95 -2.10
C LEU A 29 12.17 11.58 -3.38
N PRO A 30 13.00 10.83 -4.15
CA PRO A 30 13.41 11.23 -5.49
C PRO A 30 12.20 11.58 -6.38
N LYS A 31 12.40 12.53 -7.29
CA LYS A 31 11.34 13.04 -8.18
C LYS A 31 10.65 11.92 -8.96
N GLN A 32 11.43 10.95 -9.44
CA GLN A 32 10.92 9.79 -10.19
C GLN A 32 10.00 8.94 -9.32
N THR A 33 10.47 8.48 -8.16
CA THR A 33 9.69 7.66 -7.22
C THR A 33 8.38 8.34 -6.80
N ARG A 34 8.42 9.65 -6.54
CA ARG A 34 7.21 10.41 -6.19
C ARG A 34 6.20 10.47 -7.34
N ARG A 35 6.66 10.61 -8.59
CA ARG A 35 5.79 10.58 -9.77
C ARG A 35 5.17 9.22 -9.96
N ASP A 36 5.96 8.16 -9.85
CA ASP A 36 5.49 6.77 -10.00
C ASP A 36 4.40 6.44 -8.97
N LEU A 37 4.58 6.84 -7.71
CA LEU A 37 3.56 6.72 -6.66
C LEU A 37 2.29 7.50 -7.00
N GLY A 38 2.43 8.71 -7.56
CA GLY A 38 1.32 9.52 -8.04
C GLY A 38 0.54 8.85 -9.17
N HIS A 39 1.24 8.31 -10.17
CA HIS A 39 0.62 7.57 -11.28
C HIS A 39 -0.14 6.34 -10.78
N GLN A 40 0.45 5.55 -9.90
CA GLN A 40 -0.21 4.38 -9.31
C GLN A 40 -1.48 4.78 -8.54
N ALA A 41 -1.39 5.82 -7.70
CA ALA A 41 -2.56 6.32 -6.96
C ALA A 41 -3.65 6.85 -7.90
N ALA A 42 -3.29 7.52 -9.00
CA ALA A 42 -4.23 8.00 -9.99
C ALA A 42 -4.95 6.85 -10.71
N MET A 43 -4.21 5.81 -11.13
CA MET A 43 -4.79 4.61 -11.76
C MET A 43 -5.78 3.91 -10.83
N THR A 44 -5.44 3.74 -9.55
CA THR A 44 -6.37 3.16 -8.57
C THR A 44 -7.61 4.04 -8.37
N ARG A 45 -7.46 5.37 -8.32
CA ARG A 45 -8.60 6.29 -8.19
C ARG A 45 -9.53 6.26 -9.40
N GLN A 46 -8.98 6.19 -10.62
CA GLN A 46 -9.77 6.06 -11.85
C GLN A 46 -10.69 4.83 -11.83
N ARG A 47 -10.27 3.77 -11.14
CA ARG A 47 -11.04 2.53 -10.96
C ARG A 47 -11.90 2.52 -9.70
N GLY A 48 -12.14 3.67 -9.07
CA GLY A 48 -12.93 3.76 -7.83
C GLY A 48 -12.29 3.06 -6.63
N GLY A 49 -10.96 2.91 -6.62
CA GLY A 49 -10.25 2.16 -5.59
C GLY A 49 -10.08 0.67 -5.89
N GLN A 50 -10.63 0.17 -7.00
CA GLN A 50 -10.54 -1.25 -7.35
C GLN A 50 -9.18 -1.61 -7.96
N PRO A 51 -8.68 -2.83 -7.68
CA PRO A 51 -7.49 -3.35 -8.35
C PRO A 51 -7.74 -3.55 -9.84
N GLY A 52 -6.67 -3.47 -10.65
CA GLY A 52 -6.77 -3.79 -12.08
C GLY A 52 -7.22 -5.23 -12.33
N HIS A 53 -7.94 -5.44 -13.44
CA HIS A 53 -8.44 -6.77 -13.80
C HIS A 53 -7.29 -7.78 -13.95
N ARG A 54 -6.28 -7.41 -14.75
CA ARG A 54 -5.06 -8.22 -14.94
C ARG A 54 -4.06 -8.00 -13.80
N LEU A 55 -3.19 -8.97 -13.55
CA LEU A 55 -2.15 -8.85 -12.52
C LEU A 55 -1.13 -7.74 -12.84
N GLU A 56 -0.85 -7.50 -14.11
CA GLU A 56 0.07 -6.46 -14.56
C GLU A 56 -0.47 -5.05 -14.32
N ASP A 57 -1.79 -4.90 -14.39
CA ASP A 57 -2.51 -3.64 -14.19
C ASP A 57 -2.67 -3.27 -12.72
N ARG A 58 -2.35 -4.20 -11.81
CA ARG A 58 -2.42 -4.02 -10.36
C ARG A 58 -1.21 -3.27 -9.83
N THR A 59 -1.41 -2.53 -8.75
CA THR A 59 -0.29 -1.96 -8.00
C THR A 59 0.43 -3.08 -7.23
N ARG A 60 1.68 -2.85 -6.82
CA ARG A 60 2.40 -3.82 -5.97
C ARG A 60 1.60 -4.14 -4.70
N ARG A 61 0.89 -3.15 -4.15
CA ARG A 61 0.06 -3.32 -2.95
C ARG A 61 -1.11 -4.28 -3.22
N ASP A 62 -1.81 -4.11 -4.33
CA ASP A 62 -2.92 -4.98 -4.68
C ASP A 62 -2.44 -6.43 -4.89
N LEU A 63 -1.28 -6.59 -5.57
CA LEU A 63 -0.65 -7.90 -5.73
C LEU A 63 -0.21 -8.51 -4.40
N TYR A 64 0.28 -7.70 -3.47
CA TYR A 64 0.60 -8.15 -2.12
C TYR A 64 -0.63 -8.69 -1.38
N GLU A 65 -1.78 -8.02 -1.49
CA GLU A 65 -3.02 -8.51 -0.87
C GLU A 65 -3.52 -9.80 -1.52
N VAL A 66 -3.39 -9.94 -2.85
CA VAL A 66 -3.71 -11.20 -3.54
C VAL A 66 -2.79 -12.32 -3.08
N ALA A 67 -1.48 -12.08 -3.02
CA ALA A 67 -0.50 -13.05 -2.54
C ALA A 67 -0.74 -13.43 -1.07
N LYS A 68 -1.17 -12.47 -0.24
CA LYS A 68 -1.56 -12.71 1.16
C LYS A 68 -2.81 -13.60 1.25
N ALA A 69 -3.82 -13.34 0.43
CA ALA A 69 -5.04 -14.16 0.38
C ALA A 69 -4.75 -15.60 -0.10
N LYS A 70 -3.74 -15.77 -0.97
CA LYS A 70 -3.24 -17.06 -1.43
C LYS A 70 -2.19 -17.70 -0.50
N HIS A 71 -1.92 -17.12 0.67
CA HIS A 71 -0.93 -17.63 1.63
C HIS A 71 0.49 -17.84 1.04
N ILE A 72 0.90 -16.98 0.10
CA ILE A 72 2.23 -17.05 -0.50
C ILE A 72 3.28 -16.55 0.51
N ASP A 73 4.22 -17.42 0.83
CA ASP A 73 5.35 -17.09 1.71
C ASP A 73 6.38 -16.22 1.02
N GLY A 74 7.10 -15.42 1.80
CA GLY A 74 8.10 -14.48 1.26
C GLY A 74 7.52 -13.27 0.49
N ARG A 75 6.20 -13.18 0.30
CA ARG A 75 5.50 -12.08 -0.40
C ARG A 75 5.91 -10.65 0.01
N SER A 76 6.32 -10.44 1.26
CA SER A 76 6.74 -9.13 1.76
C SER A 76 8.08 -8.66 1.17
N LYS A 77 8.94 -9.62 0.79
CA LYS A 77 10.24 -9.39 0.16
C LYS A 77 10.13 -9.30 -1.36
N MET A 78 9.04 -9.76 -1.94
CA MET A 78 8.82 -9.81 -3.39
C MET A 78 8.58 -8.43 -4.00
N GLY A 79 9.17 -8.22 -5.18
CA GLY A 79 8.88 -7.12 -6.08
C GLY A 79 7.55 -7.31 -6.82
N LYS A 80 7.15 -6.33 -7.65
CA LYS A 80 5.92 -6.43 -8.43
C LYS A 80 5.93 -7.67 -9.35
N SER A 81 7.02 -7.86 -10.09
CA SER A 81 7.18 -8.96 -11.04
C SER A 81 7.15 -10.32 -10.33
N ASP A 82 7.85 -10.44 -9.21
CA ASP A 82 7.90 -11.67 -8.42
C ASP A 82 6.52 -12.03 -7.86
N LEU A 83 5.76 -11.02 -7.37
CA LEU A 83 4.39 -11.23 -6.90
C LEU A 83 3.49 -11.75 -8.03
N ILE A 84 3.62 -11.19 -9.25
CA ILE A 84 2.84 -11.67 -10.41
C ILE A 84 3.18 -13.12 -10.71
N ALA A 85 4.48 -13.47 -10.76
CA ALA A 85 4.93 -14.83 -11.03
C ALA A 85 4.46 -15.81 -9.95
N ALA A 86 4.62 -15.47 -8.68
CA ALA A 86 4.20 -16.31 -7.56
C ALA A 86 2.68 -16.52 -7.56
N ILE A 87 1.88 -15.48 -7.84
CA ILE A 87 0.42 -15.60 -7.91
C ILE A 87 -0.01 -16.52 -9.06
N ARG A 88 0.69 -16.48 -10.20
CA ARG A 88 0.43 -17.37 -11.34
C ARG A 88 0.76 -18.83 -11.03
N ASN A 89 1.85 -19.08 -10.31
CA ASN A 89 2.28 -20.43 -9.96
C ASN A 89 1.45 -21.05 -8.82
N ALA A 90 0.79 -20.22 -8.01
CA ALA A 90 -0.09 -20.64 -6.92
C ALA A 90 -1.57 -20.77 -7.33
N GLY A 91 -1.85 -20.86 -8.63
CA GLY A 91 -3.18 -21.09 -9.21
C GLY A 91 -3.15 -22.28 -10.13
#